data_AF-A0A5A7SY00-F1
#
_entry.id   AF-A0A5A7SY00-F1
#
_cell.length_a   1.000
_cell.length_b   1.000
_cell.length_c   1.000
_cell.angle_alpha   90.00
_cell.angle_beta   90.00
_cell.angle_gamma   90.00
#
_symmetry.space_group_name_H-M   'P 1'
#
loop_
_entity.id
_entity.type
_entity.pdbx_description
1 polymer ?
#
loop_
_entity_poly.entity_id
_entity_poly.type
_entity_poly.pdbx_seq_one_letter_code
_entity_poly.pdbx_strand_id
1 'polypeptide(L)'
;MSTFSFKSLSWRKSKSSKSDSAHSFSSEEQRFRTENMGTLRVPETVPSPAEDCDRLKKAFDGWGTDEKALIRILGQRNAAQRKAIRETYLELYNESLIDRIHAELSGDFRKAAILWAYDPAERDARLANEALRSYKKGVRELQVLVEIACATSPHHLMAVRQAYCSLFDCSLEEDIFSTIPMPLRKLLVGVVSSFRHDKEVVDSIVADSEADLLHEAIKAKQLNRSGVIWILSTRNFFQLRATFASYKQKYGNSIDQDIVKCGTGDLESLFKMAILCIDTPEKHFAKVINKAIVGLGTDEDSLTRAIVSRAEIDTMKIREAYSNMFKGQLDDDVIGDTSGDYKDMLMILLGANVLQNKLITKPKAFSTKLNLINLKQSWLWFSPLCFAMRTAGIFLGILLSFLLLVNFCYAAEESVAEFQPGKGAAGVTAKNGEEEQEEKFKFLHHHKPYYKKPFLKPIPYKHPFLKKPIPVHPFHKKPIPVHPFLKKPISFKKKPIPVHPFFKKPIHPPVFHTHP
;
A
#
# COMPACT_ATOMS: atom_id res chain seq x y z
N MET A 1 74.00 19.34 -44.02
CA MET A 1 73.96 20.59 -43.23
C MET A 1 72.71 21.37 -43.58
N SER A 2 72.05 21.89 -42.55
CA SER A 2 71.02 22.94 -42.51
C SER A 2 69.74 22.79 -43.34
N THR A 3 68.71 22.37 -42.61
CA THR A 3 67.31 22.78 -42.74
C THR A 3 67.15 24.31 -42.63
N PHE A 4 66.31 24.92 -43.46
CA PHE A 4 65.07 25.61 -43.04
C PHE A 4 64.27 26.03 -44.28
N SER A 5 62.99 25.69 -44.27
CA SER A 5 62.00 25.96 -45.32
C SER A 5 61.01 26.99 -44.82
N PHE A 6 60.62 27.94 -45.66
CA PHE A 6 59.51 28.85 -45.41
C PHE A 6 58.63 29.03 -46.65
N LYS A 7 57.33 28.77 -46.45
CA LYS A 7 56.11 29.27 -47.12
C LYS A 7 55.97 29.14 -48.65
N SER A 8 54.87 28.47 -49.05
CA SER A 8 53.79 29.17 -49.76
C SER A 8 52.43 28.46 -49.63
N LEU A 9 51.38 29.27 -49.54
CA LEU A 9 49.96 28.98 -49.38
C LEU A 9 49.39 27.90 -50.31
N SER A 10 48.43 27.11 -49.80
CA SER A 10 47.18 26.86 -50.53
C SER A 10 46.04 26.53 -49.56
N TRP A 11 44.86 27.08 -49.86
CA TRP A 11 43.60 26.90 -49.16
C TRP A 11 43.15 25.43 -49.17
N ARG A 12 42.72 24.90 -48.00
CA ARG A 12 41.91 23.67 -47.95
C ARG A 12 40.86 23.73 -46.84
N LYS A 13 39.64 23.34 -47.24
CA LYS A 13 38.35 23.37 -46.54
C LYS A 13 38.38 22.89 -45.09
N SER A 14 37.63 23.60 -44.26
CA SER A 14 37.25 23.23 -42.90
C SER A 14 36.33 22.01 -42.87
N LYS A 15 36.59 21.11 -41.92
CA LYS A 15 35.58 20.24 -41.30
C LYS A 15 35.74 20.43 -39.79
N SER A 16 34.74 21.05 -39.16
CA SER A 16 34.68 21.20 -37.71
C SER A 16 34.13 19.93 -37.07
N SER A 17 34.95 19.24 -36.30
CA SER A 17 34.49 18.31 -35.27
C SER A 17 34.10 19.12 -34.03
N LYS A 18 32.80 19.22 -33.73
CA LYS A 18 32.33 19.74 -32.44
C LYS A 18 32.54 18.66 -31.38
N SER A 19 33.30 19.02 -30.36
CA SER A 19 33.47 18.31 -29.10
C SER A 19 32.20 18.43 -28.25
N ASP A 20 31.65 17.31 -27.81
CA ASP A 20 30.56 17.25 -26.84
C ASP A 20 31.10 17.61 -25.45
N SER A 21 30.80 18.84 -25.00
CA SER A 21 31.00 19.25 -23.63
C SER A 21 29.85 18.72 -22.77
N ALA A 22 30.12 17.66 -22.01
CA ALA A 22 29.25 17.21 -20.93
C ALA A 22 29.19 18.31 -19.84
N HIS A 23 28.10 19.07 -19.80
CA HIS A 23 27.81 19.94 -18.67
C HIS A 23 27.49 19.08 -17.44
N SER A 24 28.40 19.06 -16.46
CA SER A 24 28.12 18.53 -15.13
C SER A 24 27.06 19.40 -14.46
N PHE A 25 25.85 18.87 -14.33
CA PHE A 25 24.78 19.53 -13.60
C PHE A 25 25.09 19.54 -12.10
N SER A 26 24.65 20.62 -11.42
CA SER A 26 24.78 20.76 -9.98
C SER A 26 24.02 19.65 -9.23
N SER A 27 24.52 19.26 -8.05
CA SER A 27 23.88 18.23 -7.22
C SER A 27 22.46 18.60 -6.78
N GLU A 28 22.12 19.90 -6.75
CA GLU A 28 20.77 20.41 -6.48
C GLU A 28 19.83 20.28 -7.69
N GLU A 29 20.29 20.50 -8.92
CA GLU A 29 19.47 20.22 -10.12
C GLU A 29 19.27 18.72 -10.36
N GLN A 30 20.24 17.88 -10.00
CA GLN A 30 20.04 16.43 -9.98
C GLN A 30 19.05 16.00 -8.90
N ARG A 31 19.06 16.64 -7.71
CA ARG A 31 18.04 16.47 -6.66
C ARG A 31 16.65 16.89 -7.12
N PHE A 32 16.52 18.07 -7.72
CA PHE A 32 15.24 18.59 -8.18
C PHE A 32 14.64 17.75 -9.33
N ARG A 33 15.48 17.18 -10.20
CA ARG A 33 15.05 16.24 -11.25
C ARG A 33 14.69 14.85 -10.69
N THR A 34 15.26 14.44 -9.55
CA THR A 34 14.88 13.22 -8.85
C THR A 34 13.67 13.40 -7.92
N GLU A 35 13.34 14.64 -7.55
CA GLU A 35 12.26 14.99 -6.61
C GLU A 35 10.85 14.94 -7.21
N ASN A 36 10.67 14.92 -8.54
CA ASN A 36 9.33 14.89 -9.15
C ASN A 36 9.15 13.74 -10.15
N MET A 37 9.43 12.51 -9.69
CA MET A 37 9.16 11.27 -10.45
C MET A 37 7.75 10.72 -10.22
N GLY A 38 6.95 11.40 -9.38
CA GLY A 38 5.51 11.17 -9.25
C GLY A 38 4.74 11.61 -10.49
N THR A 39 3.52 11.10 -10.62
CA THR A 39 2.60 11.44 -11.73
C THR A 39 1.49 12.38 -11.32
N LEU A 40 1.27 12.60 -10.01
CA LEU A 40 0.24 13.51 -9.52
C LEU A 40 0.40 14.91 -10.14
N ARG A 41 -0.68 15.43 -10.73
CA ARG A 41 -0.72 16.78 -11.30
C ARG A 41 -1.49 17.71 -10.38
N VAL A 42 -0.78 18.59 -9.68
CA VAL A 42 -1.37 19.67 -8.87
C VAL A 42 -1.54 20.92 -9.76
N PRO A 43 -2.70 21.61 -9.76
CA PRO A 43 -2.90 22.82 -10.55
C PRO A 43 -1.98 23.97 -10.09
N GLU A 44 -1.63 24.88 -10.99
CA GLU A 44 -0.79 26.05 -10.67
C GLU A 44 -1.43 26.94 -9.59
N THR A 45 -2.73 27.20 -9.74
CA THR A 45 -3.55 27.86 -8.72
C THR A 45 -4.35 26.83 -7.96
N VAL A 46 -3.99 26.62 -6.70
CA VAL A 46 -4.66 25.70 -5.78
C VAL A 46 -5.69 26.50 -4.95
N PRO A 47 -6.98 26.13 -4.98
CA PRO A 47 -7.98 26.69 -4.09
C PRO A 47 -7.60 26.52 -2.61
N SER A 48 -8.14 27.38 -1.76
CA SER A 48 -7.97 27.20 -0.31
C SER A 48 -8.64 25.89 0.16
N PRO A 49 -8.18 25.30 1.29
CA PRO A 49 -8.83 24.12 1.86
C PRO A 49 -10.33 24.32 2.08
N ALA A 50 -10.75 25.49 2.56
CA ALA A 50 -12.17 25.82 2.77
C ALA A 50 -12.99 25.80 1.47
N GLU A 51 -12.46 26.37 0.38
CA GLU A 51 -13.13 26.33 -0.92
C GLU A 51 -13.24 24.91 -1.47
N ASP A 52 -12.20 24.08 -1.30
CA ASP A 52 -12.27 22.67 -1.68
C ASP A 52 -13.27 21.90 -0.80
N CYS A 53 -13.36 22.21 0.50
CA CYS A 53 -14.37 21.65 1.39
C CYS A 53 -15.79 22.00 0.94
N ASP A 54 -16.08 23.26 0.60
CA ASP A 54 -17.39 23.69 0.08
C ASP A 54 -17.75 22.97 -1.22
N ARG A 55 -16.77 22.81 -2.11
CA ARG A 55 -16.97 22.09 -3.37
C ARG A 55 -17.20 20.61 -3.16
N LEU A 56 -16.49 19.97 -2.22
CA LEU A 56 -16.71 18.58 -1.84
C LEU A 56 -18.09 18.41 -1.18
N LYS A 57 -18.47 19.30 -0.27
CA LYS A 57 -19.80 19.27 0.37
C LYS A 57 -20.91 19.33 -0.67
N LYS A 58 -20.78 20.24 -1.64
CA LYS A 58 -21.71 20.36 -2.77
C LYS A 58 -21.72 19.10 -3.65
N ALA A 59 -20.58 18.43 -3.84
CA ALA A 59 -20.51 17.18 -4.59
C ALA A 59 -21.25 16.03 -3.89
N PHE A 60 -21.44 16.11 -2.57
CA PHE A 60 -22.20 15.14 -1.76
C PHE A 60 -23.66 15.55 -1.52
N ASP A 61 -24.10 16.71 -2.00
CA ASP A 61 -25.46 17.20 -1.74
C ASP A 61 -26.45 16.66 -2.79
N GLY A 62 -27.59 16.17 -2.31
CA GLY A 62 -28.70 15.74 -3.14
C GLY A 62 -28.82 14.21 -3.25
N TRP A 63 -29.48 13.75 -4.32
CA TRP A 63 -29.57 12.32 -4.62
C TRP A 63 -28.40 11.91 -5.50
N GLY A 64 -27.54 11.04 -4.97
CA GLY A 64 -26.30 10.62 -5.63
C GLY A 64 -25.11 11.50 -5.26
N THR A 65 -23.98 11.29 -5.94
CA THR A 65 -22.73 12.01 -5.70
C THR A 65 -22.19 12.55 -7.03
N ASP A 66 -21.48 13.68 -7.03
CA ASP A 66 -20.68 14.11 -8.17
C ASP A 66 -19.26 13.52 -8.04
N GLU A 67 -19.10 12.26 -8.45
CA GLU A 67 -17.83 11.53 -8.37
C GLU A 67 -16.72 12.25 -9.17
N LYS A 68 -17.09 12.91 -10.27
CA LYS A 68 -16.13 13.65 -11.10
C LYS A 68 -15.60 14.89 -10.39
N ALA A 69 -16.42 15.59 -9.62
CA ALA A 69 -15.96 16.69 -8.79
C ALA A 69 -15.01 16.19 -7.70
N LEU A 70 -15.34 15.09 -7.02
CA LEU A 70 -14.48 14.47 -6.02
C LEU A 70 -13.11 14.08 -6.61
N ILE A 71 -13.10 13.39 -7.74
CA ILE A 71 -11.87 12.96 -8.44
C ILE A 71 -11.02 14.18 -8.80
N ARG A 72 -11.61 15.24 -9.37
CA ARG A 72 -10.88 16.46 -9.74
C ARG A 72 -10.31 17.22 -8.54
N ILE A 73 -11.01 17.22 -7.42
CA ILE A 73 -10.53 17.89 -6.22
C ILE A 73 -9.43 17.02 -5.61
N LEU A 74 -9.76 15.85 -5.07
CA LEU A 74 -8.81 15.04 -4.32
C LEU A 74 -7.67 14.50 -5.19
N GLY A 75 -7.96 14.03 -6.40
CA GLY A 75 -6.98 13.48 -7.34
C GLY A 75 -5.99 14.51 -7.90
N GLN A 76 -6.14 15.79 -7.56
CA GLN A 76 -5.20 16.86 -7.94
C GLN A 76 -4.70 17.64 -6.72
N ARG A 77 -4.68 17.00 -5.55
CA ARG A 77 -4.11 17.56 -4.31
C ARG A 77 -3.03 16.63 -3.79
N ASN A 78 -1.93 17.20 -3.35
CA ASN A 78 -0.85 16.45 -2.71
C ASN A 78 -1.19 16.06 -1.27
N ALA A 79 -0.39 15.18 -0.65
CA ALA A 79 -0.65 14.67 0.69
C ALA A 79 -0.88 15.79 1.73
N ALA A 80 -0.07 16.85 1.71
CA ALA A 80 -0.22 17.98 2.63
C ALA A 80 -1.54 18.74 2.42
N GLN A 81 -1.94 18.95 1.17
CA GLN A 81 -3.21 19.59 0.82
C GLN A 81 -4.40 18.72 1.17
N ARG A 82 -4.34 17.40 0.90
CA ARG A 82 -5.41 16.45 1.28
C ARG A 82 -5.60 16.41 2.79
N LYS A 83 -4.51 16.44 3.55
CA LYS A 83 -4.55 16.55 5.01
C LYS A 83 -5.23 17.83 5.47
N ALA A 84 -4.83 18.99 4.93
CA ALA A 84 -5.45 20.27 5.25
C ALA A 84 -6.95 20.29 4.92
N ILE A 85 -7.35 19.74 3.77
CA ILE A 85 -8.77 19.61 3.39
C ILE A 85 -9.53 18.74 4.40
N ARG A 86 -8.97 17.62 4.85
CA ARG A 86 -9.63 16.75 5.84
C ARG A 86 -9.83 17.46 7.18
N GLU A 87 -8.80 18.17 7.65
CA GLU A 87 -8.85 18.93 8.90
C GLU A 87 -9.87 20.06 8.81
N THR A 88 -9.82 20.86 7.75
CA THR A 88 -10.77 21.96 7.51
C THR A 88 -12.20 21.46 7.31
N TYR A 89 -12.42 20.33 6.63
CA TYR A 89 -13.75 19.75 6.44
C TYR A 89 -14.38 19.36 7.79
N LEU A 90 -13.57 18.78 8.69
CA LEU A 90 -14.00 18.45 10.04
C LEU A 90 -14.36 19.71 10.84
N GLU A 91 -13.55 20.77 10.75
CA GLU A 91 -13.82 22.03 11.44
C GLU A 91 -15.09 22.73 10.94
N LEU A 92 -15.31 22.77 9.62
CA LEU A 92 -16.43 23.49 9.01
C LEU A 92 -17.77 22.76 9.19
N TYR A 93 -17.77 21.42 9.11
CA TYR A 93 -19.01 20.64 9.07
C TYR A 93 -19.18 19.68 10.24
N ASN A 94 -18.20 19.61 11.14
CA ASN A 94 -18.19 18.68 12.29
C ASN A 94 -18.43 17.22 11.85
N GLU A 95 -17.84 16.84 10.72
CA GLU A 95 -17.96 15.52 10.09
C GLU A 95 -16.61 15.12 9.48
N SER A 96 -16.23 13.84 9.59
CA SER A 96 -15.04 13.31 8.93
C SER A 96 -15.25 13.23 7.42
N LEU A 97 -14.35 13.82 6.64
CA LEU A 97 -14.36 13.68 5.18
C LEU A 97 -14.24 12.22 4.74
N ILE A 98 -13.47 11.40 5.46
CA ILE A 98 -13.33 9.96 5.15
C ILE A 98 -14.66 9.23 5.34
N ASP A 99 -15.36 9.51 6.44
CA ASP A 99 -16.65 8.86 6.73
C ASP A 99 -17.72 9.29 5.73
N ARG A 100 -17.69 10.57 5.34
CA ARG A 100 -18.54 11.09 4.27
C ARG A 100 -18.27 10.38 2.95
N ILE A 101 -17.00 10.29 2.50
CA ILE A 101 -16.64 9.55 1.28
C ILE A 101 -17.10 8.08 1.36
N HIS A 102 -16.96 7.47 2.53
CA HIS A 102 -17.41 6.09 2.76
C HIS A 102 -18.94 5.94 2.64
N ALA A 103 -19.72 6.91 3.13
CA ALA A 103 -21.18 6.89 3.03
C ALA A 103 -21.69 7.12 1.60
N GLU A 104 -21.01 7.99 0.85
CA GLU A 104 -21.47 8.46 -0.48
C GLU A 104 -21.05 7.53 -1.63
N LEU A 105 -19.83 7.00 -1.61
CA LEU A 105 -19.30 6.16 -2.71
C LEU A 105 -19.58 4.68 -2.48
N SER A 106 -19.25 3.79 -3.42
CA SER A 106 -19.25 2.33 -3.19
C SER A 106 -18.17 1.61 -4.01
N GLY A 107 -17.97 0.31 -3.74
CA GLY A 107 -17.05 -0.56 -4.49
C GLY A 107 -15.59 -0.09 -4.49
N ASP A 108 -14.87 -0.43 -5.55
CA ASP A 108 -13.43 -0.17 -5.68
C ASP A 108 -13.11 1.33 -5.80
N PHE A 109 -14.05 2.11 -6.35
CA PHE A 109 -13.92 3.56 -6.37
C PHE A 109 -13.88 4.15 -4.95
N ARG A 110 -14.76 3.69 -4.05
CA ARG A 110 -14.72 4.08 -2.62
C ARG A 110 -13.37 3.72 -2.01
N LYS A 111 -12.88 2.50 -2.23
CA LYS A 111 -11.59 2.04 -1.68
C LYS A 111 -10.43 2.91 -2.17
N ALA A 112 -10.36 3.18 -3.48
CA ALA A 112 -9.34 4.05 -4.05
C ALA A 112 -9.40 5.49 -3.54
N ALA A 113 -10.60 6.08 -3.46
CA ALA A 113 -10.79 7.44 -2.96
C ALA A 113 -10.38 7.58 -1.50
N ILE A 114 -10.75 6.62 -0.64
CA ILE A 114 -10.38 6.61 0.78
C ILE A 114 -8.88 6.40 0.96
N LEU A 115 -8.29 5.40 0.29
CA LEU A 115 -6.85 5.16 0.38
C LEU A 115 -6.02 6.35 -0.08
N TRP A 116 -6.49 7.07 -1.10
CA TRP A 116 -5.84 8.31 -1.55
C TRP A 116 -6.03 9.48 -0.57
N ALA A 117 -7.21 9.62 0.02
CA ALA A 117 -7.51 10.71 0.94
C ALA A 117 -6.72 10.63 2.26
N TYR A 118 -6.34 9.43 2.70
CA TYR A 118 -5.48 9.27 3.87
C TYR A 118 -4.13 9.96 3.72
N ASP A 119 -3.56 10.37 4.86
CA ASP A 119 -2.13 10.67 4.92
C ASP A 119 -1.33 9.42 4.54
N PRO A 120 -0.21 9.51 3.80
CA PRO A 120 0.53 8.34 3.36
C PRO A 120 0.93 7.37 4.49
N ALA A 121 1.29 7.86 5.67
CA ALA A 121 1.66 7.02 6.79
C ALA A 121 0.43 6.34 7.42
N GLU A 122 -0.68 7.07 7.55
CA GLU A 122 -1.97 6.53 7.99
C GLU A 122 -2.47 5.44 7.02
N ARG A 123 -2.41 5.70 5.71
CA ARG A 123 -2.80 4.75 4.66
C ARG A 123 -2.06 3.43 4.80
N ASP A 124 -0.73 3.50 4.88
CA ASP A 124 0.12 2.31 4.91
C ASP A 124 -0.03 1.56 6.24
N ALA A 125 -0.25 2.27 7.36
CA ALA A 125 -0.58 1.63 8.64
C ALA A 125 -1.90 0.84 8.57
N ARG A 126 -2.94 1.40 7.95
CA ARG A 126 -4.23 0.72 7.74
C ARG A 126 -4.10 -0.48 6.80
N LEU A 127 -3.34 -0.35 5.71
CA LEU A 127 -3.08 -1.46 4.79
C LEU A 127 -2.28 -2.60 5.47
N ALA A 128 -1.31 -2.26 6.31
CA ALA A 128 -0.59 -3.24 7.13
C ALA A 128 -1.54 -3.97 8.09
N ASN A 129 -2.44 -3.23 8.75
CA ASN A 129 -3.43 -3.82 9.63
C ASN A 129 -4.41 -4.74 8.88
N GLU A 130 -4.90 -4.32 7.71
CA GLU A 130 -5.77 -5.14 6.86
C GLU A 130 -5.10 -6.48 6.51
N ALA A 131 -3.81 -6.47 6.12
CA ALA A 131 -3.07 -7.69 5.86
C ALA A 131 -2.89 -8.57 7.11
N LEU A 132 -2.70 -7.97 8.29
CA LEU A 132 -2.59 -8.68 9.57
C LEU A 132 -3.94 -9.17 10.09
N ARG A 133 -5.06 -8.59 9.66
CA ARG A 133 -6.41 -9.07 10.01
C ARG A 133 -7.00 -10.04 9.00
N SER A 134 -6.44 -10.12 7.79
CA SER A 134 -6.86 -11.10 6.78
C SER A 134 -6.83 -12.53 7.32
N TYR A 135 -7.84 -13.33 7.01
CA TYR A 135 -7.86 -14.75 7.39
C TYR A 135 -6.71 -15.54 6.73
N LYS A 136 -6.30 -15.14 5.52
CA LYS A 136 -5.19 -15.77 4.79
C LYS A 136 -3.89 -15.02 5.07
N LYS A 137 -2.80 -15.79 5.26
CA LYS A 137 -1.44 -15.27 5.51
C LYS A 137 -0.46 -15.70 4.41
N GLY A 138 -0.88 -15.59 3.15
CA GLY A 138 -0.01 -15.91 2.02
C GLY A 138 0.82 -14.72 1.57
N VAL A 139 1.67 -14.94 0.56
CA VAL A 139 2.50 -13.89 -0.05
C VAL A 139 1.68 -12.69 -0.52
N ARG A 140 0.49 -12.92 -1.07
CA ARG A 140 -0.37 -11.84 -1.61
C ARG A 140 -0.88 -10.88 -0.53
N GLU A 141 -1.14 -11.38 0.67
CA GLU A 141 -1.53 -10.52 1.79
C GLU A 141 -0.30 -9.90 2.45
N LEU A 142 0.76 -10.69 2.68
CA LEU A 142 1.94 -10.25 3.43
C LEU A 142 2.89 -9.35 2.63
N GLN A 143 2.79 -9.33 1.30
CA GLN A 143 3.60 -8.46 0.45
C GLN A 143 3.51 -6.98 0.82
N VAL A 144 2.36 -6.50 1.33
CA VAL A 144 2.21 -5.10 1.71
C VAL A 144 3.18 -4.70 2.82
N LEU A 145 3.46 -5.61 3.76
CA LEU A 145 4.42 -5.36 4.84
C LEU A 145 5.84 -5.21 4.29
N VAL A 146 6.18 -6.02 3.27
CA VAL A 146 7.47 -5.94 2.58
C VAL A 146 7.55 -4.67 1.73
N GLU A 147 6.50 -4.30 1.01
CA GLU A 147 6.44 -3.06 0.23
C GLU A 147 6.65 -1.83 1.11
N ILE A 148 5.91 -1.74 2.23
CA ILE A 148 6.03 -0.65 3.20
C ILE A 148 7.46 -0.59 3.75
N ALA A 149 8.06 -1.72 4.12
CA ALA A 149 9.37 -1.75 4.76
C ALA A 149 10.56 -1.57 3.79
N CYS A 150 10.45 -2.08 2.57
CA CYS A 150 11.57 -2.23 1.65
C CYS A 150 11.48 -1.33 0.40
N ALA A 151 10.32 -0.74 0.10
CA ALA A 151 10.13 0.12 -1.06
C ALA A 151 9.85 1.60 -0.70
N THR A 152 9.95 1.97 0.58
CA THR A 152 9.74 3.34 1.07
C THR A 152 10.98 3.85 1.80
N SER A 153 11.03 5.15 2.10
CA SER A 153 12.15 5.74 2.85
C SER A 153 12.13 5.29 4.32
N PRO A 154 13.29 5.23 5.00
CA PRO A 154 13.33 4.92 6.44
C PRO A 154 12.48 5.87 7.29
N HIS A 155 12.37 7.14 6.89
CA HIS A 155 11.52 8.13 7.54
C HIS A 155 10.03 7.82 7.38
N HIS A 156 9.61 7.38 6.19
CA HIS A 156 8.23 6.96 5.94
C HIS A 156 7.86 5.73 6.77
N LEU A 157 8.71 4.69 6.80
CA LEU A 157 8.47 3.51 7.65
C LEU A 157 8.34 3.88 9.14
N MET A 158 9.16 4.81 9.64
CA MET A 158 9.02 5.32 11.00
C MET A 158 7.68 6.02 11.23
N ALA A 159 7.24 6.87 10.29
CA ALA A 159 5.94 7.53 10.36
C ALA A 159 4.78 6.52 10.32
N VAL A 160 4.88 5.47 9.51
CA VAL A 160 3.90 4.37 9.46
C VAL A 160 3.79 3.67 10.81
N ARG A 161 4.92 3.35 11.47
CA ARG A 161 4.91 2.73 12.79
C ARG A 161 4.26 3.62 13.84
N GLN A 162 4.51 4.94 13.80
CA GLN A 162 3.86 5.90 14.68
C GLN A 162 2.35 6.00 14.44
N ALA A 163 1.93 6.03 13.17
CA ALA A 163 0.53 6.01 12.78
C ALA A 163 -0.15 4.71 13.23
N TYR A 164 0.53 3.56 13.09
CA TYR A 164 0.03 2.25 13.54
C TYR A 164 -0.27 2.23 15.04
N CYS A 165 0.69 2.66 15.86
CA CYS A 165 0.49 2.76 17.31
C CYS A 165 -0.68 3.69 17.67
N SER A 166 -0.83 4.78 16.93
CA SER A 166 -1.91 5.76 17.17
C SER A 166 -3.30 5.24 16.77
N LEU A 167 -3.36 4.30 15.82
CA LEU A 167 -4.62 3.77 15.27
C LEU A 167 -5.08 2.47 15.92
N PHE A 168 -4.16 1.63 16.41
CA PHE A 168 -4.46 0.23 16.77
C PHE A 168 -4.02 -0.17 18.18
N ASP A 169 -3.56 0.77 19.01
CA ASP A 169 -3.16 0.55 20.42
C ASP A 169 -2.08 -0.53 20.63
N CYS A 170 -1.31 -0.87 19.58
CA CYS A 170 -0.17 -1.76 19.63
C CYS A 170 0.88 -1.36 18.58
N SER A 171 2.11 -1.86 18.72
CA SER A 171 3.12 -1.69 17.67
C SER A 171 2.88 -2.64 16.49
N LEU A 172 3.31 -2.22 15.29
CA LEU A 172 3.25 -3.07 14.09
C LEU A 172 4.04 -4.37 14.31
N GLU A 173 5.15 -4.28 15.03
CA GLU A 173 6.05 -5.39 15.36
C GLU A 173 5.37 -6.42 16.28
N GLU A 174 4.69 -5.98 17.34
CA GLU A 174 3.94 -6.85 18.24
C GLU A 174 2.77 -7.55 17.52
N ASP A 175 2.10 -6.83 16.62
CA ASP A 175 0.99 -7.38 15.86
C ASP A 175 1.47 -8.45 14.85
N ILE A 176 2.59 -8.20 14.16
CA ILE A 176 3.25 -9.22 13.33
C ILE A 176 3.70 -10.41 14.18
N PHE A 177 4.30 -10.15 15.35
CA PHE A 177 4.78 -11.20 16.24
C PHE A 177 3.65 -12.10 16.74
N SER A 178 2.49 -11.54 17.09
CA SER A 178 1.34 -12.31 17.57
C SER A 178 0.59 -13.03 16.45
N THR A 179 0.57 -12.45 15.24
CA THR A 179 -0.28 -12.93 14.15
C THR A 179 0.43 -13.89 13.18
N ILE A 180 1.71 -13.66 12.86
CA ILE A 180 2.39 -14.38 11.78
C ILE A 180 3.20 -15.55 12.34
N PRO A 181 3.14 -16.77 11.79
CA PRO A 181 3.97 -17.88 12.25
C PRO A 181 5.43 -17.78 11.77
N MET A 182 6.32 -18.53 12.43
CA MET A 182 7.66 -18.79 11.90
C MET A 182 7.58 -19.67 10.64
N PRO A 183 8.51 -19.53 9.67
CA PRO A 183 9.67 -18.63 9.67
C PRO A 183 9.39 -17.20 9.16
N LEU A 184 8.22 -16.93 8.58
CA LEU A 184 7.88 -15.63 7.96
C LEU A 184 7.98 -14.46 8.94
N ARG A 185 7.53 -14.67 10.19
CA ARG A 185 7.61 -13.69 11.29
C ARG A 185 9.00 -13.08 11.42
N LYS A 186 10.05 -13.90 11.36
CA LYS A 186 11.44 -13.44 11.57
C LYS A 186 11.89 -12.45 10.50
N LEU A 187 11.54 -12.72 9.24
CA LEU A 187 11.81 -11.80 8.14
C LEU A 187 11.00 -10.50 8.29
N LEU A 188 9.69 -10.63 8.48
CA LEU A 188 8.76 -9.49 8.53
C LEU A 188 9.07 -8.55 9.70
N VAL A 189 9.22 -9.07 10.93
CA VAL A 189 9.63 -8.26 12.09
C VAL A 189 10.98 -7.59 11.81
N GLY A 190 11.93 -8.30 11.20
CA GLY A 190 13.23 -7.73 10.83
C GLY A 190 13.08 -6.50 9.95
N VAL A 191 12.38 -6.62 8.81
CA VAL A 191 12.27 -5.50 7.85
C VAL A 191 11.42 -4.35 8.38
N VAL A 192 10.29 -4.62 9.05
CA VAL A 192 9.40 -3.56 9.54
C VAL A 192 9.98 -2.78 10.73
N SER A 193 10.86 -3.40 11.52
CA SER A 193 11.50 -2.72 12.67
C SER A 193 12.61 -1.77 12.24
N SER A 194 13.02 -1.80 10.98
CA SER A 194 14.21 -1.10 10.50
C SER A 194 14.06 0.43 10.58
N PHE A 195 15.17 1.10 10.87
CA PHE A 195 15.36 2.53 10.64
C PHE A 195 16.76 2.72 10.06
N ARG A 196 16.85 2.44 8.76
CA ARG A 196 18.12 2.33 8.05
C ARG A 196 18.76 3.69 7.88
N HIS A 197 20.09 3.72 7.87
CA HIS A 197 20.82 4.89 7.41
C HIS A 197 20.43 5.19 5.96
N ASP A 198 20.20 6.46 5.63
CA ASP A 198 19.67 6.90 4.35
C ASP A 198 20.72 7.56 3.44
N LYS A 199 21.96 7.68 3.92
CA LYS A 199 23.06 8.21 3.11
C LYS A 199 23.68 7.13 2.24
N GLU A 200 24.17 7.56 1.08
CA GLU A 200 24.89 6.75 0.10
C GLU A 200 26.33 6.47 0.57
N VAL A 201 26.44 5.59 1.57
CA VAL A 201 27.72 5.12 2.10
C VAL A 201 27.79 3.61 1.89
N VAL A 202 28.82 3.19 1.18
CA VAL A 202 29.07 1.80 0.78
C VAL A 202 30.47 1.38 1.21
N ASP A 203 30.58 0.21 1.80
CA ASP A 203 31.83 -0.50 2.07
C ASP A 203 31.88 -1.76 1.19
N SER A 204 32.83 -1.78 0.26
CA SER A 204 32.98 -2.88 -0.71
C SER A 204 33.47 -4.17 -0.06
N ILE A 205 34.31 -4.09 0.97
CA ILE A 205 34.82 -5.27 1.68
C ILE A 205 33.66 -5.94 2.43
N VAL A 206 32.82 -5.14 3.07
CA VAL A 206 31.60 -5.63 3.72
C VAL A 206 30.65 -6.21 2.67
N ALA A 207 30.43 -5.53 1.54
CA ALA A 207 29.57 -6.03 0.46
C ALA A 207 30.02 -7.40 -0.05
N ASP A 208 31.32 -7.57 -0.26
CA ASP A 208 31.93 -8.84 -0.67
C ASP A 208 31.71 -9.93 0.38
N SER A 209 31.99 -9.66 1.65
CA SER A 209 31.83 -10.65 2.73
C SER A 209 30.36 -11.05 2.96
N GLU A 210 29.44 -10.10 2.82
CA GLU A 210 28.01 -10.35 2.97
C GLU A 210 27.43 -11.10 1.78
N ALA A 211 27.94 -10.85 0.58
CA ALA A 211 27.61 -11.65 -0.59
C ALA A 211 27.97 -13.13 -0.37
N ASP A 212 29.15 -13.41 0.22
CA ASP A 212 29.56 -14.77 0.57
C ASP A 212 28.63 -15.40 1.61
N LEU A 213 28.27 -14.66 2.66
CA LEU A 213 27.34 -15.13 3.69
C LEU A 213 25.97 -15.47 3.10
N LEU A 214 25.43 -14.59 2.24
CA LEU A 214 24.15 -14.82 1.57
C LEU A 214 24.22 -16.05 0.66
N HIS A 215 25.32 -16.25 -0.07
CA HIS A 215 25.50 -17.39 -0.96
C HIS A 215 25.52 -18.72 -0.20
N GLU A 216 26.30 -18.80 0.88
CA GLU A 216 26.36 -20.00 1.71
C GLU A 216 25.01 -20.33 2.33
N ALA A 217 24.27 -19.32 2.81
CA ALA A 217 22.93 -19.55 3.36
C ALA A 217 21.91 -20.01 2.30
N ILE A 218 21.98 -19.46 1.08
CA ILE A 218 21.12 -19.88 -0.05
C ILE A 218 21.43 -21.33 -0.45
N LYS A 219 22.72 -21.68 -0.57
CA LYS A 219 23.18 -23.04 -0.87
C LYS A 219 22.72 -24.04 0.20
N ALA A 220 22.75 -23.65 1.46
CA ALA A 220 22.25 -24.43 2.59
C ALA A 220 20.71 -24.41 2.74
N LYS A 221 19.99 -23.63 1.93
CA LYS A 221 18.53 -23.40 2.03
C LYS A 221 18.07 -22.85 3.40
N GLN A 222 18.89 -22.00 4.01
CA GLN A 222 18.67 -21.43 5.35
C GLN A 222 18.42 -19.92 5.31
N LEU A 223 17.39 -19.47 4.59
CA LEU A 223 17.06 -18.03 4.46
C LEU A 223 16.62 -17.38 5.79
N ASN A 224 16.11 -18.17 6.73
CA ASN A 224 15.74 -17.72 8.07
C ASN A 224 16.93 -17.61 9.04
N ARG A 225 18.17 -17.88 8.59
CA ARG A 225 19.39 -17.72 9.39
C ARG A 225 19.53 -16.26 9.85
N SER A 226 19.90 -16.07 11.11
CA SER A 226 19.91 -14.72 11.73
C SER A 226 20.81 -13.73 10.99
N GLY A 227 21.96 -14.16 10.46
CA GLY A 227 22.85 -13.30 9.66
C GLY A 227 22.21 -12.82 8.36
N VAL A 228 21.45 -13.69 7.68
CA VAL A 228 20.74 -13.34 6.44
C VAL A 228 19.66 -12.30 6.71
N ILE A 229 18.84 -12.54 7.74
CA ILE A 229 17.79 -11.60 8.15
C ILE A 229 18.40 -10.27 8.59
N TRP A 230 19.51 -10.30 9.34
CA TRP A 230 20.20 -9.10 9.80
C TRP A 230 20.76 -8.26 8.66
N ILE A 231 21.39 -8.85 7.65
CA ILE A 231 21.86 -8.13 6.45
C ILE A 231 20.67 -7.43 5.82
N LEU A 232 19.62 -8.18 5.49
CA LEU A 232 18.44 -7.64 4.82
C LEU A 232 17.71 -6.60 5.66
N SER A 233 17.68 -6.68 6.99
CA SER A 233 16.89 -5.79 7.86
C SER A 233 17.62 -4.54 8.34
N THR A 234 18.96 -4.55 8.37
CA THR A 234 19.73 -3.47 9.02
C THR A 234 20.56 -2.62 8.07
N ARG A 235 21.06 -3.20 6.97
CA ARG A 235 21.91 -2.47 6.03
C ARG A 235 21.14 -1.37 5.31
N ASN A 236 21.81 -0.26 5.02
CA ASN A 236 21.24 0.78 4.17
C ASN A 236 21.01 0.24 2.75
N PHE A 237 20.12 0.87 1.99
CA PHE A 237 19.77 0.37 0.65
C PHE A 237 20.94 0.40 -0.33
N PHE A 238 21.85 1.37 -0.23
CA PHE A 238 23.02 1.46 -1.10
C PHE A 238 24.01 0.32 -0.85
N GLN A 239 24.28 0.00 0.42
CA GLN A 239 25.07 -1.13 0.83
C GLN A 239 24.44 -2.45 0.36
N LEU A 240 23.13 -2.63 0.53
CA LEU A 240 22.44 -3.84 0.07
C LEU A 240 22.56 -4.03 -1.43
N ARG A 241 22.38 -2.97 -2.23
CA ARG A 241 22.57 -3.01 -3.68
C ARG A 241 24.01 -3.37 -4.04
N ALA A 242 25.00 -2.82 -3.35
CA ALA A 242 26.40 -3.19 -3.52
C ALA A 242 26.66 -4.67 -3.19
N THR A 243 26.08 -5.18 -2.09
CA THR A 243 26.13 -6.59 -1.71
C THR A 243 25.50 -7.48 -2.80
N PHE A 244 24.34 -7.11 -3.35
CA PHE A 244 23.69 -7.87 -4.43
C PHE A 244 24.49 -7.82 -5.74
N ALA A 245 25.12 -6.68 -6.05
CA ALA A 245 26.01 -6.56 -7.20
C ALA A 245 27.25 -7.43 -7.05
N SER A 246 27.89 -7.42 -5.88
CA SER A 246 29.03 -8.30 -5.56
C SER A 246 28.64 -9.78 -5.64
N TYR A 247 27.47 -10.15 -5.11
CA TYR A 247 26.92 -11.50 -5.25
C TYR A 247 26.88 -11.95 -6.71
N LYS A 248 26.29 -11.12 -7.58
CA LYS A 248 26.20 -11.44 -9.02
C LYS A 248 27.58 -11.54 -9.67
N GLN A 249 28.50 -10.66 -9.31
CA GLN A 249 29.86 -10.67 -9.84
C GLN A 249 30.62 -11.95 -9.46
N LYS A 250 30.49 -12.39 -8.20
CA LYS A 250 31.19 -13.57 -7.68
C LYS A 250 30.60 -14.89 -8.17
N TYR A 251 29.27 -14.98 -8.26
CA TYR A 251 28.57 -16.26 -8.48
C TYR A 251 27.89 -16.38 -9.85
N GLY A 252 27.95 -15.33 -10.67
CA GLY A 252 27.43 -15.30 -12.04
C GLY A 252 25.91 -15.12 -12.14
N ASN A 253 25.14 -15.68 -11.22
CA ASN A 253 23.67 -15.51 -11.15
C ASN A 253 23.30 -14.36 -10.22
N SER A 254 22.15 -13.72 -10.47
CA SER A 254 21.61 -12.78 -9.50
C SER A 254 21.04 -13.51 -8.29
N ILE A 255 21.08 -12.86 -7.12
CA ILE A 255 20.63 -13.45 -5.86
C ILE A 255 19.16 -13.94 -5.93
N ASP A 256 18.29 -13.24 -6.67
CA ASP A 256 16.88 -13.63 -6.83
C ASP A 256 16.68 -14.89 -7.69
N GLN A 257 17.62 -15.18 -8.60
CA GLN A 257 17.64 -16.43 -9.37
C GLN A 257 18.06 -17.61 -8.50
N ASP A 258 19.03 -17.41 -7.61
CA ASP A 258 19.53 -18.48 -6.73
C ASP A 258 18.56 -18.79 -5.58
N ILE A 259 17.82 -17.81 -5.06
CA ILE A 259 16.79 -18.05 -4.03
C ILE A 259 15.70 -19.02 -4.50
N VAL A 260 15.38 -19.07 -5.80
CA VAL A 260 14.41 -20.03 -6.35
C VAL A 260 14.84 -21.48 -6.09
N LYS A 261 16.15 -21.72 -5.94
CA LYS A 261 16.70 -23.05 -5.64
C LYS A 261 16.46 -23.48 -4.17
N CYS A 262 16.18 -22.54 -3.28
CA CYS A 262 15.82 -22.83 -1.89
C CYS A 262 14.43 -23.47 -1.80
N GLY A 263 13.49 -23.00 -2.63
CA GLY A 263 12.10 -23.47 -2.65
C GLY A 263 11.16 -22.47 -3.30
N THR A 264 9.87 -22.81 -3.28
CA THR A 264 8.78 -21.98 -3.82
C THR A 264 7.77 -21.58 -2.75
N GLY A 265 8.17 -21.64 -1.48
CA GLY A 265 7.32 -21.29 -0.35
C GLY A 265 7.15 -19.78 -0.18
N ASP A 266 6.34 -19.42 0.82
CA ASP A 266 6.06 -18.03 1.14
C ASP A 266 7.32 -17.28 1.61
N LEU A 267 8.24 -17.96 2.30
CA LEU A 267 9.47 -17.35 2.79
C LEU A 267 10.37 -16.92 1.64
N GLU A 268 10.65 -17.82 0.70
CA GLU A 268 11.47 -17.56 -0.48
C GLU A 268 10.85 -16.45 -1.33
N SER A 269 9.53 -16.48 -1.48
CA SER A 269 8.77 -15.48 -2.24
C SER A 269 8.84 -14.08 -1.63
N LEU A 270 8.63 -13.96 -0.30
CA LEU A 270 8.75 -12.68 0.41
C LEU A 270 10.19 -12.18 0.45
N PHE A 271 11.17 -13.08 0.54
CA PHE A 271 12.59 -12.72 0.52
C PHE A 271 13.02 -12.15 -0.85
N LYS A 272 12.61 -12.80 -1.95
CA LYS A 272 12.81 -12.28 -3.30
C LYS A 272 12.14 -10.94 -3.51
N MET A 273 10.94 -10.78 -2.96
CA MET A 273 10.23 -9.51 -3.01
C MET A 273 10.97 -8.42 -2.25
N ALA A 274 11.48 -8.70 -1.05
CA ALA A 274 12.27 -7.73 -0.28
C ALA A 274 13.49 -7.26 -1.08
N ILE A 275 14.25 -8.19 -1.68
CA ILE A 275 15.38 -7.87 -2.56
C ILE A 275 14.93 -6.98 -3.72
N LEU A 276 13.84 -7.35 -4.41
CA LEU A 276 13.37 -6.59 -5.56
C LEU A 276 12.93 -5.17 -5.18
N CYS A 277 12.24 -5.01 -4.04
CA CYS A 277 11.85 -3.72 -3.49
C CYS A 277 13.08 -2.85 -3.13
N ILE A 278 14.12 -3.46 -2.55
CA ILE A 278 15.36 -2.78 -2.18
C ILE A 278 16.14 -2.34 -3.44
N ASP A 279 16.30 -3.25 -4.39
CA ASP A 279 17.13 -3.05 -5.58
C ASP A 279 16.47 -2.11 -6.59
N THR A 280 15.24 -2.46 -7.00
CA THR A 280 14.49 -1.78 -8.07
C THR A 280 13.00 -1.75 -7.73
N PRO A 281 12.54 -0.87 -6.82
CA PRO A 281 11.15 -0.80 -6.40
C PRO A 281 10.19 -0.55 -7.58
N GLU A 282 10.62 0.22 -8.60
CA GLU A 282 9.82 0.48 -9.79
C GLU A 282 9.49 -0.80 -10.58
N LYS A 283 10.42 -1.77 -10.64
CA LYS A 283 10.16 -3.07 -11.26
C LYS A 283 9.24 -3.94 -10.42
N HIS A 284 9.29 -3.83 -9.09
CA HIS A 284 8.34 -4.51 -8.20
C HIS A 284 6.93 -4.01 -8.49
N PHE A 285 6.69 -2.70 -8.41
CA PHE A 285 5.35 -2.15 -8.64
C PHE A 285 4.86 -2.35 -10.08
N ALA A 286 5.74 -2.32 -11.08
CA ALA A 286 5.36 -2.71 -12.45
C ALA A 286 4.85 -4.16 -12.52
N LYS A 287 5.50 -5.10 -11.81
CA LYS A 287 5.02 -6.50 -11.70
C LYS A 287 3.71 -6.60 -10.93
N VAL A 288 3.52 -5.82 -9.86
CA VAL A 288 2.27 -5.81 -9.08
C VAL A 288 1.11 -5.36 -9.97
N ILE A 289 1.28 -4.24 -10.70
CA ILE A 289 0.26 -3.72 -11.62
C ILE A 289 -0.03 -4.74 -12.72
N ASN A 290 0.99 -5.30 -13.38
CA ASN A 290 0.80 -6.28 -14.44
C ASN A 290 0.07 -7.54 -13.94
N LYS A 291 0.47 -8.09 -12.78
CA LYS A 291 -0.19 -9.26 -12.19
C LYS A 291 -1.62 -8.97 -11.76
N ALA A 292 -1.94 -7.72 -11.43
CA ALA A 292 -3.28 -7.34 -11.02
C ALA A 292 -4.25 -7.25 -12.20
N ILE A 293 -3.77 -7.07 -13.42
CA ILE A 293 -4.62 -6.88 -14.62
C ILE A 293 -4.54 -8.06 -15.59
N VAL A 294 -3.44 -8.82 -15.58
CA VAL A 294 -3.31 -10.02 -16.41
C VAL A 294 -4.13 -11.17 -15.83
N GLY A 295 -5.16 -11.61 -16.56
CA GLY A 295 -5.92 -12.81 -16.25
C GLY A 295 -7.40 -12.66 -16.56
N LEU A 296 -8.22 -13.53 -15.97
CA LEU A 296 -9.67 -13.33 -15.93
C LEU A 296 -9.99 -12.51 -14.67
N GLY A 297 -10.42 -11.27 -14.88
CA GLY A 297 -10.72 -10.31 -13.81
C GLY A 297 -9.49 -9.50 -13.39
N THR A 298 -9.73 -8.57 -12.46
CA THR A 298 -8.72 -7.64 -11.94
C THR A 298 -8.53 -7.90 -10.45
N ASP A 299 -7.32 -7.74 -9.93
CA ASP A 299 -7.04 -7.63 -8.50
C ASP A 299 -7.03 -6.15 -8.13
N GLU A 300 -8.22 -5.58 -7.94
CA GLU A 300 -8.41 -4.15 -7.68
C GLU A 300 -7.67 -3.71 -6.41
N ASP A 301 -7.48 -4.60 -5.44
CA ASP A 301 -6.75 -4.30 -4.20
C ASP A 301 -5.26 -4.06 -4.46
N SER A 302 -4.61 -4.98 -5.18
CA SER A 302 -3.20 -4.83 -5.56
C SER A 302 -2.99 -3.66 -6.51
N LEU A 303 -3.91 -3.49 -7.49
CA LEU A 303 -3.84 -2.40 -8.47
C LEU A 303 -3.98 -1.03 -7.78
N THR A 304 -5.00 -0.88 -6.94
CA THR A 304 -5.25 0.36 -6.18
C THR A 304 -4.06 0.66 -5.27
N ARG A 305 -3.58 -0.33 -4.50
CA ARG A 305 -2.45 -0.15 -3.60
C ARG A 305 -1.21 0.34 -4.35
N ALA A 306 -0.87 -0.29 -5.47
CA ALA A 306 0.30 0.08 -6.26
C ALA A 306 0.18 1.49 -6.84
N ILE A 307 -0.95 1.86 -7.44
CA ILE A 307 -1.10 3.19 -8.06
C ILE A 307 -1.18 4.28 -6.98
N VAL A 308 -2.03 4.11 -5.97
CA VAL A 308 -2.25 5.11 -4.91
C VAL A 308 -1.00 5.35 -4.08
N SER A 309 -0.24 4.30 -3.75
CA SER A 309 0.95 4.45 -2.91
C SER A 309 2.13 5.10 -3.62
N ARG A 310 2.18 5.01 -4.96
CA ARG A 310 3.34 5.47 -5.77
C ARG A 310 3.11 6.75 -6.55
N ALA A 311 1.85 7.22 -6.67
CA ALA A 311 1.47 8.40 -7.44
C ALA A 311 2.28 9.68 -7.13
N GLU A 312 2.76 9.85 -5.89
CA GLU A 312 3.55 11.00 -5.44
C GLU A 312 5.06 10.69 -5.32
N ILE A 313 5.51 9.50 -5.75
CA ILE A 313 6.87 9.00 -5.51
C ILE A 313 7.62 8.78 -6.82
N ASP A 314 7.26 7.72 -7.57
CA ASP A 314 8.09 7.21 -8.67
C ASP A 314 7.31 6.56 -9.81
N THR A 315 6.02 6.86 -9.95
CA THR A 315 5.17 6.30 -11.02
C THR A 315 5.75 6.49 -12.43
N MET A 316 6.50 7.56 -12.69
CA MET A 316 7.18 7.72 -13.98
C MET A 316 8.22 6.62 -14.24
N LYS A 317 8.97 6.20 -13.22
CA LYS A 317 9.90 5.06 -13.32
C LYS A 317 9.17 3.74 -13.44
N ILE A 318 8.03 3.61 -12.76
CA ILE A 318 7.17 2.42 -12.85
C ILE A 318 6.66 2.24 -14.29
N ARG A 319 6.22 3.32 -14.95
CA ARG A 319 5.81 3.29 -16.37
C ARG A 319 6.93 2.80 -17.28
N GLU A 320 8.14 3.35 -17.11
CA GLU A 320 9.31 2.95 -17.88
C GLU A 320 9.64 1.46 -17.67
N ALA A 321 9.69 1.02 -16.40
CA ALA A 321 9.93 -0.37 -16.06
C ALA A 321 8.84 -1.30 -16.64
N TYR A 322 7.58 -0.89 -16.58
CA TYR A 322 6.44 -1.63 -17.11
C TYR A 322 6.57 -1.84 -18.62
N SER A 323 6.81 -0.78 -19.39
CA SER A 323 6.97 -0.87 -20.85
C SER A 323 8.16 -1.71 -21.26
N ASN A 324 9.28 -1.61 -20.53
CA ASN A 324 10.46 -2.43 -20.78
C ASN A 324 10.21 -3.93 -20.54
N MET A 325 9.31 -4.27 -19.61
CA MET A 325 9.07 -5.65 -19.19
C MET A 325 7.96 -6.35 -19.97
N PHE A 326 6.87 -5.65 -20.29
CA PHE A 326 5.62 -6.29 -20.77
C PHE A 326 5.24 -5.93 -22.21
N LYS A 327 6.04 -5.10 -22.90
CA LYS A 327 5.78 -4.61 -24.27
C LYS A 327 4.45 -3.85 -24.44
N GLY A 328 3.79 -3.48 -23.34
CA GLY A 328 2.57 -2.67 -23.27
C GLY A 328 2.82 -1.28 -22.67
N GLN A 329 1.77 -0.47 -22.64
CA GLN A 329 1.77 0.81 -21.93
C GLN A 329 0.90 0.65 -20.68
N LEU A 330 1.46 1.03 -19.52
CA LEU A 330 0.79 0.90 -18.22
C LEU A 330 -0.63 1.50 -18.26
N ASP A 331 -0.76 2.70 -18.83
CA ASP A 331 -2.04 3.42 -18.92
C ASP A 331 -3.07 2.67 -19.77
N ASP A 332 -2.66 2.15 -20.92
CA ASP A 332 -3.56 1.45 -21.85
C ASP A 332 -4.07 0.15 -21.23
N ASP A 333 -3.19 -0.59 -20.56
CA ASP A 333 -3.56 -1.84 -19.89
C ASP A 333 -4.50 -1.56 -18.69
N VAL A 334 -4.22 -0.54 -17.88
CA VAL A 334 -5.12 -0.12 -16.78
C VAL A 334 -6.48 0.34 -17.31
N ILE A 335 -6.52 1.07 -18.43
CA ILE A 335 -7.78 1.47 -19.07
C ILE A 335 -8.56 0.25 -19.60
N GLY A 336 -7.84 -0.76 -20.10
CA GLY A 336 -8.43 -1.99 -20.63
C GLY A 336 -9.14 -2.84 -19.58
N ASP A 337 -8.58 -2.91 -18.37
CA ASP A 337 -9.05 -3.78 -17.28
C ASP A 337 -9.88 -3.07 -16.20
N THR A 338 -10.11 -1.75 -16.32
CA THR A 338 -10.90 -0.99 -15.36
C THR A 338 -11.98 -0.15 -16.02
N SER A 339 -13.02 0.23 -15.25
CA SER A 339 -14.13 1.03 -15.77
C SER A 339 -14.68 2.03 -14.74
N GLY A 340 -15.62 2.88 -15.19
CA GLY A 340 -16.32 3.84 -14.33
C GLY A 340 -15.42 4.86 -13.63
N ASP A 341 -15.87 5.32 -12.46
CA ASP A 341 -15.15 6.28 -11.63
C ASP A 341 -13.89 5.70 -10.99
N TYR A 342 -13.84 4.38 -10.81
CA TYR A 342 -12.64 3.68 -10.36
C TYR A 342 -11.49 3.89 -11.36
N LYS A 343 -11.73 3.60 -12.64
CA LYS A 343 -10.75 3.88 -13.71
C LYS A 343 -10.34 5.35 -13.71
N ASP A 344 -11.31 6.27 -13.67
CA ASP A 344 -11.01 7.70 -13.77
C ASP A 344 -10.18 8.20 -12.56
N MET A 345 -10.39 7.62 -11.38
CA MET A 345 -9.56 7.85 -10.19
C MET A 345 -8.14 7.32 -10.39
N LEU A 346 -7.96 6.10 -10.88
CA LEU A 346 -6.62 5.57 -11.16
C LEU A 346 -5.90 6.42 -12.23
N MET A 347 -6.60 6.79 -13.29
CA MET A 347 -6.02 7.57 -14.38
C MET A 347 -5.60 8.98 -13.95
N ILE A 348 -6.37 9.66 -13.08
CA ILE A 348 -5.94 10.97 -12.59
C ILE A 348 -4.68 10.86 -11.72
N LEU A 349 -4.54 9.78 -10.94
CA LEU A 349 -3.34 9.52 -10.13
C LEU A 349 -2.13 9.12 -10.99
N LEU A 350 -2.38 8.43 -12.11
CA LEU A 350 -1.39 8.20 -13.15
C LEU A 350 -1.04 9.49 -13.92
N GLY A 351 -1.68 10.63 -13.65
CA GLY A 351 -1.35 11.91 -14.25
C GLY A 351 -2.04 12.16 -15.59
N ALA A 352 -3.11 11.42 -15.90
CA ALA A 352 -3.93 11.71 -17.06
C ALA A 352 -4.61 13.08 -16.91
N ASN A 353 -4.52 13.89 -17.96
CA ASN A 353 -5.32 15.11 -18.07
C ASN A 353 -6.77 14.71 -18.36
N VAL A 354 -7.56 14.48 -17.31
CA VAL A 354 -9.02 14.20 -17.41
C VAL A 354 -9.76 15.29 -18.20
N LEU A 355 -9.15 16.45 -18.42
CA LEU A 355 -9.66 17.56 -19.22
C LEU A 355 -9.43 17.46 -20.75
N GLN A 356 -8.53 16.61 -21.28
CA GLN A 356 -8.27 16.54 -22.73
C GLN A 356 -8.93 15.33 -23.44
N ASN A 357 -9.19 14.23 -22.73
CA ASN A 357 -9.68 13.00 -23.38
C ASN A 357 -11.15 13.06 -23.87
N LYS A 358 -11.94 14.05 -23.42
CA LYS A 358 -13.30 14.28 -23.95
C LYS A 358 -13.33 15.08 -25.27
N LEU A 359 -12.23 15.73 -25.66
CA LEU A 359 -12.13 16.45 -26.94
C LEU A 359 -11.50 15.60 -28.05
N ILE A 360 -10.81 14.51 -27.70
CA ILE A 360 -10.10 13.65 -28.67
C ILE A 360 -10.85 12.33 -28.95
N THR A 361 -11.76 11.89 -28.08
CA THR A 361 -12.65 10.75 -28.39
C THR A 361 -13.88 11.22 -29.19
N LYS A 362 -13.68 11.62 -30.46
CA LYS A 362 -14.76 11.41 -31.44
C LYS A 362 -15.01 9.91 -31.50
N PRO A 363 -16.27 9.43 -31.44
CA PRO A 363 -16.53 8.02 -31.67
C PRO A 363 -15.96 7.66 -33.04
N LYS A 364 -15.14 6.60 -33.11
CA LYS A 364 -14.81 5.99 -34.40
C LYS A 364 -16.16 5.62 -35.02
N ALA A 365 -16.56 6.35 -36.06
CA ALA A 365 -17.72 6.01 -36.84
C ALA A 365 -17.55 4.57 -37.30
N PHE A 366 -18.39 3.68 -36.78
CA PHE A 366 -18.45 2.30 -37.22
C PHE A 366 -19.00 2.35 -38.65
N SER A 367 -18.09 2.28 -39.63
CA SER A 367 -18.43 2.23 -41.05
C SER A 367 -19.28 0.99 -41.29
N THR A 368 -20.59 1.18 -41.43
CA THR A 368 -21.53 0.19 -41.96
C THR A 368 -21.15 -0.12 -43.40
N LYS A 369 -20.33 -1.17 -43.59
CA LYS A 369 -20.44 -2.04 -44.77
C LYS A 369 -21.09 -3.33 -44.31
N LEU A 370 -22.41 -3.26 -44.21
CA LEU A 370 -23.27 -4.41 -44.07
C LEU A 370 -23.24 -5.16 -45.41
N ASN A 371 -22.45 -6.22 -45.50
CA ASN A 371 -22.62 -7.19 -46.59
C ASN A 371 -23.94 -7.92 -46.35
N LEU A 372 -24.93 -7.63 -47.20
CA LEU A 372 -26.08 -8.49 -47.43
C LEU A 372 -25.56 -9.86 -47.86
N ILE A 373 -25.49 -10.82 -46.94
CA ILE A 373 -25.76 -12.25 -47.14
C ILE A 373 -26.00 -12.80 -45.72
N ASN A 374 -27.09 -13.57 -45.56
CA ASN A 374 -27.56 -14.26 -44.35
C ASN A 374 -28.46 -13.48 -43.38
N LEU A 375 -29.59 -12.99 -43.89
CA LEU A 375 -30.82 -12.82 -43.10
C LEU A 375 -31.88 -13.88 -43.45
N LYS A 376 -31.47 -15.17 -43.52
CA LYS A 376 -32.39 -16.30 -43.79
C LYS A 376 -32.20 -17.55 -42.92
N GLN A 377 -31.52 -17.47 -41.77
CA GLN A 377 -31.33 -18.62 -40.87
C GLN A 377 -31.73 -18.41 -39.40
N SER A 378 -32.48 -17.35 -39.07
CA SER A 378 -32.88 -17.09 -37.67
C SER A 378 -34.36 -17.36 -37.34
N TRP A 379 -35.01 -18.26 -38.09
CA TRP A 379 -36.39 -18.71 -37.82
C TRP A 379 -36.49 -20.21 -37.45
N LEU A 380 -35.42 -20.81 -36.92
CA LEU A 380 -35.42 -22.22 -36.48
C LEU A 380 -35.05 -22.45 -35.00
N TRP A 381 -34.79 -21.39 -34.21
CA TRP A 381 -34.41 -21.52 -32.80
C TRP A 381 -35.51 -21.19 -31.78
N PHE A 382 -36.73 -20.88 -32.25
CA PHE A 382 -37.91 -20.67 -31.40
C PHE A 382 -38.99 -21.73 -31.69
N SER A 383 -38.61 -23.00 -31.71
CA SER A 383 -39.58 -24.11 -31.69
C SER A 383 -39.80 -24.58 -30.24
N PRO A 384 -41.07 -24.81 -29.80
CA PRO A 384 -41.42 -25.34 -28.48
C PRO A 384 -40.71 -26.67 -28.12
N LEU A 385 -40.22 -27.40 -29.13
CA LEU A 385 -39.54 -28.68 -28.96
C LEU A 385 -38.16 -28.55 -28.28
N CYS A 386 -37.43 -27.44 -28.49
CA CYS A 386 -36.11 -27.24 -27.89
C CYS A 386 -36.17 -26.87 -26.40
N PHE A 387 -37.28 -26.28 -25.94
CA PHE A 387 -37.49 -25.95 -24.53
C PHE A 387 -37.82 -27.21 -23.70
N ALA A 388 -38.59 -28.14 -24.29
CA ALA A 388 -38.94 -29.43 -23.67
C ALA A 388 -37.72 -30.38 -23.51
N MET A 389 -36.75 -30.34 -24.44
CA MET A 389 -35.54 -31.15 -24.35
C MET A 389 -34.55 -30.64 -23.29
N ARG A 390 -34.55 -29.33 -22.99
CA ARG A 390 -33.68 -28.73 -21.97
C ARG A 390 -34.17 -29.00 -20.55
N THR A 391 -35.48 -29.02 -20.32
CA THR A 391 -36.05 -29.33 -19.00
C THR A 391 -35.92 -30.82 -18.65
N ALA A 392 -36.07 -31.72 -19.63
CA ALA A 392 -35.86 -33.16 -19.43
C ALA A 392 -34.41 -33.53 -19.05
N GLY A 393 -33.41 -32.86 -19.63
CA GLY A 393 -32.00 -33.07 -19.29
C GLY A 393 -31.62 -32.62 -17.88
N ILE A 394 -32.25 -31.55 -17.37
CA ILE A 394 -32.03 -31.06 -16.00
C ILE A 394 -32.62 -32.02 -14.97
N PHE A 395 -33.81 -32.59 -15.23
CA PHE A 395 -34.42 -33.60 -14.36
C PHE A 395 -33.62 -34.91 -14.32
N LEU A 396 -33.05 -35.35 -15.45
CA LEU A 396 -32.22 -36.56 -15.50
C LEU A 396 -30.89 -36.37 -14.74
N GLY A 397 -30.30 -35.18 -14.81
CA GLY A 397 -29.09 -34.84 -14.05
C GLY A 397 -29.31 -34.81 -12.53
N ILE A 398 -30.44 -34.24 -12.09
CA ILE A 398 -30.80 -34.21 -10.65
C ILE A 398 -31.08 -35.62 -10.12
N LEU A 399 -31.73 -36.49 -10.91
CA LEU A 399 -32.00 -37.87 -10.54
C LEU A 399 -30.71 -38.71 -10.43
N LEU A 400 -29.74 -38.52 -11.33
CA LEU A 400 -28.44 -39.19 -11.26
C LEU A 400 -27.61 -38.74 -10.04
N SER A 401 -27.64 -37.45 -9.69
CA SER A 401 -26.97 -36.96 -8.48
C SER A 401 -27.60 -37.50 -7.20
N PHE A 402 -28.93 -37.67 -7.16
CA PHE A 402 -29.61 -38.30 -6.02
C PHE A 402 -29.28 -39.79 -5.88
N LEU A 403 -29.22 -40.53 -6.99
CA LEU A 403 -28.83 -41.95 -7.00
C LEU A 403 -27.38 -42.17 -6.56
N LEU A 404 -26.46 -41.27 -6.92
CA LEU A 404 -25.08 -41.31 -6.46
C LEU A 404 -24.95 -41.03 -4.96
N LEU A 405 -25.77 -40.12 -4.41
CA LEU A 405 -25.78 -39.80 -2.98
C LEU A 405 -26.32 -40.96 -2.14
N VAL A 406 -27.38 -41.64 -2.62
CA VAL A 406 -27.95 -42.82 -1.95
C VAL A 406 -26.98 -44.01 -1.96
N ASN A 407 -26.26 -44.24 -3.06
CA ASN A 407 -25.20 -45.27 -3.10
C ASN A 407 -24.01 -44.94 -2.19
N PHE A 408 -23.66 -43.66 -2.03
CA PHE A 408 -22.59 -43.25 -1.11
C PHE A 408 -22.98 -43.44 0.36
N CYS A 409 -24.26 -43.23 0.71
CA CYS A 409 -24.77 -43.49 2.05
C CYS A 409 -24.83 -45.00 2.38
N TYR A 410 -25.15 -45.85 1.41
CA TYR A 410 -25.18 -47.31 1.60
C TYR A 410 -23.77 -47.92 1.78
N ALA A 411 -22.74 -47.33 1.18
CA ALA A 411 -21.36 -47.79 1.32
C ALA A 411 -20.69 -47.38 2.66
N ALA A 412 -21.28 -46.43 3.39
CA ALA A 412 -20.74 -45.94 4.66
C ALA A 412 -21.17 -46.78 5.89
N GLU A 413 -22.15 -47.68 5.75
CA GLU A 413 -22.66 -48.51 6.85
C GLU A 413 -21.92 -49.85 7.04
N GLU A 414 -20.98 -50.21 6.16
CA GLU A 414 -20.32 -51.54 6.17
C GLU A 414 -18.89 -51.57 6.76
N SER A 415 -18.45 -50.52 7.47
CA SER A 415 -17.13 -50.51 8.13
C SER A 415 -17.17 -50.01 9.58
N VAL A 416 -17.95 -50.68 10.42
CA VAL A 416 -17.81 -50.59 11.88
C VAL A 416 -17.80 -52.01 12.45
N ALA A 417 -16.60 -52.54 12.71
CA ALA A 417 -16.40 -53.75 13.51
C ALA A 417 -15.65 -53.39 14.81
N GLU A 418 -16.22 -53.87 15.91
CA GLU A 418 -15.87 -53.68 17.32
C GLU A 418 -14.41 -53.99 17.71
N PHE A 419 -13.87 -53.25 18.69
CA PHE A 419 -13.13 -53.87 19.79
C PHE A 419 -13.11 -53.02 21.08
N GLN A 420 -13.29 -53.71 22.21
CA GLN A 420 -13.52 -53.24 23.59
C GLN A 420 -12.23 -52.82 24.36
N PRO A 421 -12.34 -52.12 25.51
CA PRO A 421 -11.22 -51.63 26.30
C PRO A 421 -10.83 -52.55 27.48
N GLY A 422 -9.53 -52.65 27.82
CA GLY A 422 -9.12 -53.24 29.11
C GLY A 422 -7.62 -53.46 29.36
N LYS A 423 -7.10 -52.73 30.36
CA LYS A 423 -6.08 -53.09 31.38
C LYS A 423 -4.63 -53.48 30.96
N GLY A 424 -3.68 -52.62 31.36
CA GLY A 424 -2.68 -52.96 32.38
C GLY A 424 -1.27 -53.44 31.97
N ALA A 425 -0.27 -52.81 32.62
CA ALA A 425 1.07 -53.31 33.03
C ALA A 425 2.32 -53.11 32.13
N ALA A 426 3.22 -52.27 32.66
CA ALA A 426 4.67 -52.47 32.92
C ALA A 426 5.69 -52.91 31.84
N GLY A 427 6.86 -52.22 31.86
CA GLY A 427 8.16 -52.63 31.27
C GLY A 427 8.72 -51.58 30.28
N VAL A 428 9.58 -50.63 30.65
CA VAL A 428 11.06 -50.67 30.87
C VAL A 428 11.90 -50.81 29.57
N THR A 429 12.94 -49.95 29.48
CA THR A 429 14.04 -49.79 28.49
C THR A 429 13.72 -48.97 27.22
N ALA A 430 14.60 -48.15 26.62
CA ALA A 430 15.84 -47.47 27.03
C ALA A 430 16.17 -46.38 25.96
N LYS A 431 16.73 -45.26 26.43
CA LYS A 431 17.65 -44.26 25.82
C LYS A 431 17.77 -44.12 24.28
N ASN A 432 17.59 -42.89 23.80
CA ASN A 432 18.57 -41.99 23.14
C ASN A 432 17.78 -40.72 22.74
N GLY A 433 18.10 -39.46 23.06
CA GLY A 433 19.37 -38.83 23.40
C GLY A 433 19.80 -37.93 22.24
N GLU A 434 19.21 -36.74 22.11
CA GLU A 434 19.82 -35.58 21.44
C GLU A 434 19.14 -34.28 21.91
N GLU A 435 19.93 -33.43 22.56
CA GLU A 435 19.57 -32.15 23.18
C GLU A 435 19.47 -31.04 22.13
N GLU A 436 18.34 -30.33 22.10
CA GLU A 436 18.23 -29.04 21.42
C GLU A 436 18.48 -27.94 22.47
N GLN A 437 19.65 -27.28 22.38
CA GLN A 437 20.01 -26.20 23.28
C GLN A 437 19.19 -24.93 22.98
N GLU A 438 18.33 -24.60 23.94
CA GLU A 438 17.59 -23.35 24.03
C GLU A 438 18.55 -22.19 24.33
N GLU A 439 18.99 -21.48 23.28
CA GLU A 439 19.79 -20.27 23.43
C GLU A 439 18.92 -19.12 23.97
N LYS A 440 19.06 -18.87 25.28
CA LYS A 440 18.51 -17.71 25.99
C LYS A 440 18.94 -16.40 25.31
N PHE A 441 17.98 -15.64 24.80
CA PHE A 441 18.14 -14.26 24.37
C PHE A 441 18.66 -13.38 25.52
N LYS A 442 19.95 -13.05 25.50
CA LYS A 442 20.50 -11.88 26.18
C LYS A 442 20.48 -10.70 25.21
N PHE A 443 19.51 -9.81 25.37
CA PHE A 443 19.56 -8.47 24.77
C PHE A 443 20.80 -7.73 25.29
N LEU A 444 21.77 -7.50 24.41
CA LEU A 444 22.91 -6.64 24.72
C LEU A 444 22.43 -5.18 24.70
N HIS A 445 22.15 -4.64 25.88
CA HIS A 445 22.07 -3.20 26.13
C HIS A 445 23.42 -2.56 25.80
N HIS A 446 23.60 -1.99 24.61
CA HIS A 446 24.62 -0.97 24.34
C HIS A 446 24.18 -0.03 23.20
N HIS A 447 23.15 0.77 23.44
CA HIS A 447 23.04 2.12 22.86
C HIS A 447 22.23 2.99 23.82
N LYS A 448 22.92 3.83 24.61
CA LYS A 448 22.30 4.96 25.31
C LYS A 448 22.00 6.04 24.26
N PRO A 449 20.75 6.48 24.06
CA PRO A 449 20.50 7.70 23.31
C PRO A 449 20.78 8.89 24.23
N TYR A 450 21.78 9.70 23.87
CA TYR A 450 21.98 11.04 24.42
C TYR A 450 20.83 11.94 23.94
N TYR A 451 19.76 12.04 24.72
CA TYR A 451 18.83 13.17 24.66
C TYR A 451 19.16 14.15 25.78
N LYS A 452 19.89 15.23 25.46
CA LYS A 452 19.94 16.41 26.33
C LYS A 452 18.59 17.14 26.22
N LYS A 453 17.73 17.00 27.23
CA LYS A 453 16.58 17.90 27.43
C LYS A 453 17.10 19.29 27.86
N PRO A 454 16.63 20.40 27.25
CA PRO A 454 16.82 21.71 27.85
C PRO A 454 15.94 21.85 29.09
N PHE A 455 16.56 22.35 30.17
CA PHE A 455 15.91 22.70 31.44
C PHE A 455 14.88 23.82 31.24
N LEU A 456 13.60 23.52 31.48
CA LEU A 456 12.61 24.52 31.90
C LEU A 456 12.08 24.08 33.27
N LYS A 457 12.33 24.92 34.29
CA LYS A 457 11.88 24.69 35.66
C LYS A 457 10.34 24.78 35.74
N PRO A 458 9.64 23.86 36.44
CA PRO A 458 8.21 24.00 36.66
C PRO A 458 7.89 25.12 37.65
N ILE A 459 6.93 25.98 37.28
CA ILE A 459 6.27 26.94 38.17
C ILE A 459 5.21 26.16 38.99
N PRO A 460 5.14 26.26 40.33
CA PRO A 460 4.19 25.51 41.12
C PRO A 460 2.82 26.23 41.18
N TYR A 461 1.77 25.59 40.65
CA TYR A 461 0.39 25.97 40.96
C TYR A 461 -0.08 25.23 42.22
N LYS A 462 -0.34 25.98 43.29
CA LYS A 462 -1.07 25.53 44.48
C LYS A 462 -2.57 25.68 44.21
N HIS A 463 -3.37 24.65 44.47
CA HIS A 463 -4.75 24.83 44.93
C HIS A 463 -5.11 23.77 45.99
N PRO A 464 -6.00 24.11 46.95
CA PRO A 464 -6.08 23.42 48.23
C PRO A 464 -7.30 22.50 48.38
N PHE A 465 -7.09 21.39 49.11
CA PHE A 465 -8.05 20.51 49.80
C PHE A 465 -9.25 19.95 49.02
N LEU A 466 -9.35 18.60 48.94
CA LEU A 466 -10.44 17.82 49.54
C LEU A 466 -10.09 16.30 49.59
N LYS A 467 -10.77 15.59 50.50
CA LYS A 467 -10.36 14.38 51.24
C LYS A 467 -10.31 13.05 50.45
N LYS A 468 -9.53 12.09 51.01
CA LYS A 468 -9.31 10.68 50.59
C LYS A 468 -10.59 9.83 50.45
N PRO A 469 -10.59 8.76 49.63
CA PRO A 469 -11.74 7.84 49.46
C PRO A 469 -11.83 6.74 50.55
N ILE A 470 -13.07 6.35 50.88
CA ILE A 470 -13.47 5.20 51.73
C ILE A 470 -14.00 4.09 50.80
N PRO A 471 -13.72 2.79 51.04
CA PRO A 471 -14.12 1.69 50.16
C PRO A 471 -15.55 1.19 50.44
N VAL A 472 -16.30 0.79 49.41
CA VAL A 472 -17.60 0.11 49.57
C VAL A 472 -17.71 -1.07 48.60
N HIS A 473 -18.11 -2.22 49.16
CA HIS A 473 -18.29 -3.54 48.54
C HIS A 473 -19.47 -3.62 47.53
N PRO A 474 -19.52 -4.66 46.68
CA PRO A 474 -20.38 -4.70 45.49
C PRO A 474 -21.82 -5.14 45.80
N PHE A 475 -22.80 -4.44 45.24
CA PHE A 475 -24.22 -4.84 45.30
C PHE A 475 -24.70 -5.44 43.97
N HIS A 476 -25.29 -6.63 44.09
CA HIS A 476 -25.93 -7.41 43.04
C HIS A 476 -27.14 -6.70 42.41
N LYS A 477 -27.24 -6.80 41.07
CA LYS A 477 -28.41 -6.39 40.29
C LYS A 477 -29.56 -7.40 40.48
N LYS A 478 -30.75 -6.91 40.84
CA LYS A 478 -32.04 -7.57 40.55
C LYS A 478 -32.89 -6.64 39.67
N PRO A 479 -33.58 -7.14 38.63
CA PRO A 479 -34.42 -6.33 37.75
C PRO A 479 -35.90 -6.41 38.14
N ILE A 480 -36.63 -5.29 38.12
CA ILE A 480 -38.11 -5.25 38.14
C ILE A 480 -38.59 -3.98 37.39
N PRO A 481 -39.86 -3.86 36.96
CA PRO A 481 -40.40 -4.29 35.67
C PRO A 481 -40.98 -3.11 34.83
N VAL A 482 -41.34 -3.40 33.59
CA VAL A 482 -41.99 -2.47 32.64
C VAL A 482 -43.51 -2.52 32.77
N HIS A 483 -44.20 -1.36 32.77
CA HIS A 483 -45.61 -1.22 32.35
C HIS A 483 -45.98 0.27 32.06
N PRO A 484 -47.09 0.58 31.34
CA PRO A 484 -47.03 1.44 30.16
C PRO A 484 -47.99 2.65 30.16
N PHE A 485 -47.83 3.49 29.13
CA PHE A 485 -48.72 4.57 28.65
C PHE A 485 -48.87 5.85 29.49
N LEU A 486 -48.46 7.00 28.91
CA LEU A 486 -49.39 8.03 28.44
C LEU A 486 -48.70 9.07 27.52
N LYS A 487 -49.46 9.50 26.51
CA LYS A 487 -49.11 10.31 25.33
C LYS A 487 -48.97 11.80 25.64
N LYS A 488 -47.99 12.50 25.04
CA LYS A 488 -48.13 13.66 24.11
C LYS A 488 -46.78 14.40 23.87
N PRO A 489 -46.52 14.92 22.66
CA PRO A 489 -45.27 15.59 22.32
C PRO A 489 -45.28 17.08 22.72
N ILE A 490 -44.21 17.54 23.37
CA ILE A 490 -43.97 18.96 23.65
C ILE A 490 -43.13 19.54 22.50
N SER A 491 -43.73 20.50 21.80
CA SER A 491 -43.12 21.32 20.76
C SER A 491 -42.15 22.35 21.38
N PHE A 492 -40.87 22.30 21.00
CA PHE A 492 -39.93 23.39 21.28
C PHE A 492 -39.89 24.36 20.09
N LYS A 493 -40.58 25.49 20.23
CA LYS A 493 -40.42 26.66 19.35
C LYS A 493 -39.07 27.33 19.65
N LYS A 494 -38.21 27.42 18.64
CA LYS A 494 -36.99 28.26 18.66
C LYS A 494 -37.39 29.73 18.88
N LYS A 495 -36.85 30.36 19.93
CA LYS A 495 -36.84 31.83 20.05
C LYS A 495 -35.54 32.39 19.46
N PRO A 496 -35.58 33.48 18.68
CA PRO A 496 -34.37 34.16 18.19
C PRO A 496 -33.69 34.95 19.32
N ILE A 497 -32.36 34.91 19.34
CA ILE A 497 -31.50 35.67 20.25
C ILE A 497 -31.41 37.12 19.73
N PRO A 498 -31.57 38.16 20.58
CA PRO A 498 -31.50 39.55 20.15
C PRO A 498 -30.05 39.99 19.90
N VAL A 499 -29.86 40.69 18.78
CA VAL A 499 -28.62 41.35 18.36
C VAL A 499 -28.54 42.72 19.07
N HIS A 500 -27.47 42.99 19.81
CA HIS A 500 -27.16 44.33 20.31
C HIS A 500 -26.01 44.95 19.50
N PRO A 501 -26.10 46.23 19.10
CA PRO A 501 -25.07 46.92 18.32
C PRO A 501 -24.07 47.61 19.26
N PHE A 502 -22.77 47.31 19.13
CA PHE A 502 -21.72 48.15 19.70
C PHE A 502 -20.70 48.56 18.65
N PHE A 503 -20.34 49.84 18.77
CA PHE A 503 -19.65 50.69 17.82
C PHE A 503 -18.21 50.26 17.47
N LYS A 504 -17.84 50.56 16.23
CA LYS A 504 -16.50 50.53 15.64
C LYS A 504 -15.50 51.43 16.40
N LYS A 505 -14.28 50.92 16.62
CA LYS A 505 -13.04 51.72 16.57
C LYS A 505 -11.98 50.95 15.77
N PRO A 506 -11.25 51.60 14.83
CA PRO A 506 -10.22 50.95 14.05
C PRO A 506 -8.92 50.82 14.85
N ILE A 507 -8.31 49.64 14.82
CA ILE A 507 -6.97 49.39 15.34
C ILE A 507 -5.99 49.57 14.17
N HIS A 508 -5.11 50.55 14.28
CA HIS A 508 -3.99 50.74 13.35
C HIS A 508 -2.91 49.66 13.54
N PRO A 509 -2.22 49.23 12.47
CA PRO A 509 -1.12 48.26 12.57
C PRO A 509 0.15 48.89 13.18
N PRO A 510 1.00 48.12 13.88
CA PRO A 510 2.22 48.64 14.48
C PRO A 510 3.29 48.94 13.43
N VAL A 511 3.89 50.12 13.60
CA VAL A 511 5.00 50.66 12.81
C VAL A 511 6.28 49.89 13.14
N PHE A 512 6.96 49.39 12.10
CA PHE A 512 8.35 48.91 12.18
C PHE A 512 9.29 50.12 12.31
N HIS A 513 10.05 50.18 13.40
CA HIS A 513 11.24 51.03 13.46
C HIS A 513 12.47 50.20 13.12
N THR A 514 13.13 50.59 12.03
CA THR A 514 14.49 50.20 11.67
C THR A 514 15.50 51.23 12.19
N HIS A 515 16.71 50.71 12.46
CA HIS A 515 18.03 51.35 12.53
C HIS A 515 18.58 51.77 13.91
N PRO A 516 19.93 51.83 14.05
CA PRO A 516 21.01 51.28 13.21
C PRO A 516 21.63 49.99 13.75
#